data_AF-A0A0D0A9M9-F1
#
_entry.id   AF-A0A0D0A9M9-F1
#
_cell.length_a   1.000
_cell.length_b   1.000
_cell.length_c   1.000
_cell.angle_alpha   90.00
_cell.angle_beta   90.00
_cell.angle_gamma   90.00
#
_symmetry.space_group_name_H-M   'P 1'
#
loop_
_entity.id
_entity.type
_entity.pdbx_description
1 polymer ?
#
loop_
_entity_poly.entity_id
_entity_poly.type
_entity_poly.pdbx_seq_one_letter_code
_entity_poly.pdbx_strand_id
1 'polypeptide(L)'
;VWVSGVPDDVSRLFDWLEDIVHLHTKLSASLAGLRDVHNPNLQCVGETLQPFMAKLEIYQPYLVKLEFVATRIEHLVAQEKSDIGDFSKLQERSSTCQGWSLEKYLVEPVQRLSQYPDFFHVSSRCVLLTFHD
;
A
#
# COMPACT_ATOMS: atom_id res chain seq x y z
N VAL A 1 -15.25 -13.65 -4.11
CA VAL A 1 -14.85 -14.94 -4.72
C VAL A 1 -14.06 -14.61 -5.95
N TRP A 2 -12.80 -15.03 -6.01
CA TRP A 2 -11.93 -14.78 -7.15
C TRP A 2 -12.35 -15.63 -8.35
N VAL A 3 -12.00 -15.17 -9.55
CA VAL A 3 -12.30 -15.88 -10.81
C VAL A 3 -11.61 -17.24 -10.82
N SER A 4 -12.24 -18.25 -11.43
CA SER A 4 -11.66 -19.58 -11.62
C SER A 4 -10.28 -19.48 -12.27
N GLY A 5 -9.30 -20.23 -11.76
CA GLY A 5 -7.92 -20.25 -12.28
C GLY A 5 -6.92 -19.42 -11.48
N VAL A 6 -7.36 -18.57 -10.55
CA VAL A 6 -6.46 -17.87 -9.60
C VAL A 6 -6.15 -18.80 -8.41
N PRO A 7 -4.87 -19.06 -8.10
CA PRO A 7 -4.50 -19.82 -6.92
C PRO A 7 -4.87 -19.12 -5.60
N ASP A 8 -5.23 -19.90 -4.57
CA ASP A 8 -5.70 -19.38 -3.28
C ASP A 8 -4.70 -18.42 -2.59
N ASP A 9 -3.41 -18.68 -2.72
CA ASP A 9 -2.35 -17.83 -2.17
C ASP A 9 -2.23 -16.49 -2.90
N VAL A 10 -2.41 -16.50 -4.22
CA VAL A 10 -2.47 -15.27 -5.04
C VAL A 10 -3.72 -14.46 -4.69
N SER A 11 -4.88 -15.11 -4.64
CA SER A 11 -6.13 -14.51 -4.19
C SER A 11 -5.99 -13.86 -2.82
N ARG A 12 -5.35 -14.56 -1.88
CA ARG A 12 -5.16 -14.05 -0.52
C ARG A 12 -4.22 -12.85 -0.48
N LEU A 13 -3.16 -12.84 -1.30
CA LEU A 13 -2.27 -11.68 -1.41
C LEU A 13 -3.04 -10.45 -1.90
N PHE A 14 -3.92 -10.62 -2.88
CA PHE A 14 -4.75 -9.53 -3.38
C PHE A 14 -5.81 -9.08 -2.37
N ASP A 15 -6.41 -9.98 -1.59
CA ASP A 15 -7.31 -9.59 -0.49
C ASP A 15 -6.59 -8.65 0.50
N TRP A 16 -5.35 -8.99 0.91
CA TRP A 16 -4.58 -8.12 1.80
C TRP A 16 -4.15 -6.81 1.13
N LEU A 17 -3.89 -6.82 -0.18
CA LEU A 17 -3.62 -5.60 -0.95
C LEU A 17 -4.84 -4.67 -0.95
N GLU A 18 -6.05 -5.22 -1.12
CA GLU A 18 -7.30 -4.47 -1.05
C GLU A 18 -7.49 -3.84 0.34
N ASP A 19 -7.24 -4.61 1.41
CA ASP A 19 -7.28 -4.10 2.78
C ASP A 19 -6.31 -2.94 3.00
N ILE A 20 -5.08 -3.04 2.46
CA ILE A 20 -4.08 -1.98 2.48
C ILE A 20 -4.59 -0.74 1.74
N VAL A 21 -5.08 -0.89 0.50
CA VAL A 21 -5.61 0.23 -0.29
C VAL A 21 -6.77 0.92 0.43
N HIS A 22 -7.65 0.15 1.07
CA HIS A 22 -8.77 0.69 1.85
C HIS A 22 -8.30 1.46 3.08
N LEU A 23 -7.28 0.96 3.78
CA LEU A 23 -6.64 1.69 4.89
C LEU A 23 -6.09 3.04 4.41
N HIS A 24 -5.34 3.05 3.30
CA HIS A 24 -4.74 4.27 2.75
C HIS A 24 -5.77 5.25 2.21
N THR A 25 -6.87 4.76 1.65
CA THR A 25 -7.99 5.61 1.20
C THR A 25 -8.60 6.36 2.37
N LYS A 26 -8.86 5.68 3.50
CA LYS A 26 -9.36 6.30 4.73
C LYS A 26 -8.37 7.28 5.35
N LEU A 27 -7.08 6.92 5.35
CA LEU A 27 -6.00 7.77 5.84
C LEU A 27 -5.93 9.07 5.02
N SER A 28 -5.90 8.96 3.70
CA SER A 28 -5.84 10.09 2.77
C SER A 28 -7.06 11.01 2.94
N ALA A 29 -8.26 10.45 3.03
CA ALA A 29 -9.48 11.22 3.27
C ALA A 29 -9.45 11.98 4.61
N SER A 30 -8.94 11.35 5.67
CA SER A 30 -8.81 11.98 6.99
C SER A 30 -7.83 13.15 6.95
N LEU A 31 -6.68 12.98 6.26
CA LEU A 31 -5.69 14.04 6.08
C LEU A 31 -6.19 15.17 5.18
N ALA A 32 -6.97 14.86 4.13
CA ALA A 32 -7.57 15.87 3.27
C ALA A 32 -8.55 16.77 4.04
N GLY A 33 -9.35 16.19 4.93
CA GLY A 33 -10.26 16.95 5.81
C GLY A 33 -9.55 17.95 6.72
N LEU A 34 -8.32 17.65 7.16
CA LEU A 34 -7.51 18.59 7.95
C LEU A 34 -7.03 19.78 7.14
N ARG A 35 -6.73 19.58 5.85
CA ARG A 35 -6.24 20.65 4.97
C ARG A 35 -7.30 21.70 4.68
N ASP A 36 -8.57 21.29 4.64
CA ASP A 36 -9.70 22.19 4.39
C ASP A 36 -10.07 23.03 5.62
N VAL A 37 -9.64 22.61 6.83
CA VAL A 37 -9.77 23.40 8.06
C VAL A 37 -8.59 24.37 8.15
N HIS A 38 -8.87 25.67 8.17
CA HIS A 38 -7.92 26.79 8.08
C HIS A 38 -6.87 26.93 9.22
N ASN A 39 -6.50 25.87 9.93
CA ASN A 39 -5.50 25.90 11.00
C ASN A 39 -4.50 24.74 10.87
N PRO A 40 -3.30 24.98 10.31
CA PRO A 40 -2.26 23.96 10.16
C PRO A 40 -1.49 23.77 11.47
N ASN A 41 -2.16 23.34 12.55
CA ASN A 41 -1.46 22.93 13.76
C ASN A 41 -1.01 21.47 13.60
N LEU A 42 0.32 21.24 13.62
CA LEU A 42 0.95 19.91 13.57
C LEU A 42 0.37 18.91 14.58
N GLN A 43 -0.12 19.40 15.72
CA GLN A 43 -0.78 18.61 16.75
C GLN A 43 -2.02 17.86 16.22
N CYS A 44 -2.76 18.46 15.28
CA CYS A 44 -3.95 17.85 14.68
C CYS A 44 -3.61 16.69 13.72
N VAL A 45 -2.44 16.74 13.06
CA VAL A 45 -2.00 15.69 12.13
C VAL A 45 -1.59 14.43 12.90
N GLY A 46 -0.79 14.57 13.97
CA GLY A 46 -0.36 13.45 14.80
C GLY A 46 -1.54 12.67 15.41
N GLU A 47 -2.49 13.39 16.00
CA GLU A 47 -3.73 12.82 16.56
C GLU A 47 -4.58 12.11 15.50
N THR A 48 -4.63 12.66 14.29
CA THR A 48 -5.36 12.05 13.17
C THR A 48 -4.68 10.78 12.66
N LEU A 49 -3.35 10.71 12.70
CA LEU A 49 -2.57 9.56 12.23
C LEU A 49 -2.52 8.41 13.23
N GLN A 50 -2.56 8.70 14.54
CA GLN A 50 -2.40 7.70 15.61
C GLN A 50 -3.33 6.48 15.46
N PRO A 51 -4.64 6.60 15.16
CA PRO A 51 -5.52 5.45 14.99
C PRO A 51 -5.19 4.56 13.79
N PHE A 52 -4.42 5.06 12.83
CA PHE A 52 -3.99 4.32 11.65
C PHE A 52 -2.68 3.57 11.89
N MET A 53 -1.82 4.04 12.80
CA MET A 53 -0.54 3.39 13.10
C MET A 53 -0.73 1.96 13.60
N ALA A 54 -1.67 1.74 14.52
CA ALA A 54 -2.01 0.39 14.99
C ALA A 54 -2.53 -0.51 13.85
N LYS A 55 -3.28 0.07 12.91
CA LYS A 55 -3.88 -0.64 11.77
C LYS A 55 -2.87 -1.00 10.68
N LEU A 56 -1.64 -0.49 10.72
CA LEU A 56 -0.59 -0.91 9.80
C LEU A 56 -0.19 -2.38 9.99
N GLU A 57 -0.62 -3.04 11.08
CA GLU A 57 -0.43 -4.49 11.26
C GLU A 57 -1.03 -5.35 10.13
N ILE A 58 -2.01 -4.82 9.38
CA ILE A 58 -2.57 -5.52 8.19
C ILE A 58 -1.51 -5.81 7.12
N TYR A 59 -0.39 -5.09 7.13
CA TYR A 59 0.74 -5.36 6.25
C TYR A 59 1.46 -6.66 6.58
N GLN A 60 1.42 -7.14 7.82
CA GLN A 60 2.21 -8.31 8.25
C GLN A 60 2.01 -9.56 7.37
N PRO A 61 0.78 -10.05 7.13
CA PRO A 61 0.59 -11.22 6.28
C PRO A 61 0.99 -10.96 4.82
N TYR A 62 0.80 -9.72 4.32
CA TYR A 62 1.23 -9.32 2.99
C TYR A 62 2.76 -9.40 2.85
N LEU A 63 3.50 -8.80 3.78
CA LEU A 63 4.96 -8.77 3.78
C LEU A 63 5.56 -10.18 3.83
N VAL A 64 4.99 -11.06 4.66
CA VAL A 64 5.47 -12.45 4.82
C VAL A 64 5.25 -13.28 3.55
N LYS A 65 4.18 -12.98 2.78
CA LYS A 65 3.80 -13.78 1.62
C LYS A 65 4.23 -13.20 0.28
N LEU A 66 4.60 -11.92 0.24
CA LEU A 66 4.87 -11.18 -0.98
C LEU A 66 5.88 -11.88 -1.89
N GLU A 67 7.07 -12.18 -1.39
CA GLU A 67 8.14 -12.79 -2.19
C GLU A 67 7.69 -14.12 -2.81
N PHE A 68 7.18 -15.02 -1.98
CA PHE A 68 6.71 -16.34 -2.42
C PHE A 68 5.61 -16.24 -3.49
N VAL A 69 4.62 -15.37 -3.27
CA VAL A 69 3.49 -15.23 -4.19
C VAL A 69 3.90 -14.47 -5.46
N ALA A 70 4.78 -13.48 -5.37
CA ALA A 70 5.31 -12.76 -6.54
C ALA A 70 6.06 -13.70 -7.48
N THR A 71 6.96 -14.55 -6.95
CA THR A 71 7.64 -15.58 -7.74
C THR A 71 6.65 -16.56 -8.37
N ARG A 72 5.58 -16.93 -7.65
CA ARG A 72 4.52 -17.79 -8.21
C ARG A 72 3.79 -17.09 -9.36
N ILE A 73 3.47 -15.81 -9.22
CA ILE A 73 2.82 -15.01 -10.27
C ILE A 73 3.74 -14.94 -11.49
N GLU A 74 5.04 -14.70 -11.33
CA GLU A 74 5.99 -14.71 -12.45
C GLU A 74 5.99 -16.04 -13.20
N HIS A 75 6.01 -17.16 -12.48
CA HIS A 75 5.91 -18.48 -13.09
C HIS A 75 4.58 -18.67 -13.85
N LEU A 76 3.46 -18.20 -13.29
CA LEU A 76 2.15 -18.26 -13.96
C LEU A 76 2.12 -17.35 -15.19
N VAL A 77 2.76 -16.19 -15.16
CA VAL A 77 2.87 -15.28 -16.31
C VAL A 77 3.71 -15.90 -17.43
N ALA A 78 4.75 -16.66 -17.09
CA ALA A 78 5.61 -17.34 -18.06
C ALA A 78 4.94 -18.55 -18.75
N GLN A 79 3.88 -19.11 -18.18
CA GLN A 79 3.15 -20.24 -18.77
C GLN A 79 2.27 -19.80 -19.96
N GLU A 80 2.23 -20.62 -21.02
CA GLU A 80 1.42 -20.35 -22.23
C GLU A 80 -0.10 -20.51 -22.03
N LYS A 81 -0.54 -21.17 -20.95
CA LYS A 81 -1.95 -21.47 -20.67
C LYS A 81 -2.33 -21.07 -19.25
N SER A 82 -2.15 -19.80 -18.93
CA SER A 82 -2.40 -19.26 -17.61
C SER A 82 -3.34 -18.07 -17.71
N ASP A 83 -4.58 -18.24 -17.25
CA ASP A 83 -5.61 -17.20 -17.32
C ASP A 83 -5.15 -15.92 -16.60
N ILE A 84 -4.50 -16.07 -15.44
CA ILE A 84 -3.92 -14.95 -14.70
C ILE A 84 -2.72 -14.35 -15.44
N GLY A 85 -1.89 -15.17 -16.08
CA GLY A 85 -0.75 -14.71 -16.86
C GLY A 85 -1.17 -13.87 -18.07
N ASP A 86 -2.18 -14.33 -18.79
CA ASP A 86 -2.73 -13.63 -19.95
C ASP A 86 -3.45 -12.35 -19.54
N PHE A 87 -4.20 -12.39 -18.43
CA PHE A 87 -4.82 -11.20 -17.86
C PHE A 87 -3.78 -10.16 -17.44
N SER A 88 -2.72 -10.55 -16.73
CA SER A 88 -1.63 -9.64 -16.33
C SER A 88 -0.97 -8.99 -17.55
N LYS A 89 -0.59 -9.77 -18.57
CA LYS A 89 -0.01 -9.23 -19.81
C LYS A 89 -0.94 -8.26 -20.53
N LEU A 90 -2.25 -8.51 -20.50
CA LEU A 90 -3.25 -7.61 -21.08
C LEU A 90 -3.33 -6.29 -20.30
N GLN A 91 -3.36 -6.34 -18.97
CA GLN A 91 -3.43 -5.16 -18.12
C GLN A 91 -2.16 -4.32 -18.18
N GLU A 92 -0.97 -4.94 -18.20
CA GLU A 92 0.31 -4.23 -18.29
C GLU A 92 0.44 -3.38 -19.57
N ARG A 93 -0.23 -3.80 -20.66
CA ARG A 93 -0.30 -3.05 -21.92
C ARG A 93 -1.30 -1.89 -21.88
N SER A 94 -2.15 -1.82 -20.86
CA SER A 94 -3.09 -0.72 -20.68
C SER A 94 -2.36 0.57 -20.29
N SER A 95 -2.90 1.71 -20.73
CA SER A 95 -2.35 3.03 -20.35
C SER A 95 -2.44 3.29 -18.84
N THR A 96 -3.38 2.65 -18.15
CA THR A 96 -3.58 2.73 -16.71
C THR A 96 -2.43 2.11 -15.91
N CYS A 97 -1.76 1.08 -16.42
CA CYS A 97 -0.67 0.40 -15.73
C CYS A 97 0.71 1.02 -15.99
N GLN A 98 0.79 2.15 -16.71
CA GLN A 98 2.02 2.89 -17.00
C GLN A 98 3.20 2.02 -17.49
N GLY A 99 2.91 0.87 -18.10
CA GLY A 99 3.90 -0.12 -18.53
C GLY A 99 4.68 -0.81 -17.40
N TRP A 100 4.22 -0.75 -16.15
CA TRP A 100 4.84 -1.46 -15.03
C TRP A 100 4.36 -2.90 -14.97
N SER A 101 5.27 -3.81 -14.61
CA SER A 101 4.91 -5.20 -14.36
C SER A 101 4.03 -5.32 -13.11
N LEU A 102 3.22 -6.37 -13.05
CA LEU A 102 2.44 -6.69 -11.85
C LEU A 102 3.33 -6.84 -10.61
N GLU A 103 4.50 -7.47 -10.74
CA GLU A 103 5.49 -7.60 -9.67
C GLU A 103 5.87 -6.23 -9.07
N LYS A 104 6.13 -5.24 -9.94
CA LYS A 104 6.50 -3.89 -9.50
C LYS A 104 5.40 -3.22 -8.69
N TYR A 105 4.14 -3.42 -9.06
CA TYR A 105 2.99 -2.91 -8.29
C TYR A 105 2.86 -3.60 -6.93
N LEU A 106 3.15 -4.90 -6.84
CA LEU A 106 3.10 -5.64 -5.58
C LEU A 106 4.18 -5.19 -4.57
N VAL A 107 5.24 -4.54 -5.04
CA VAL A 107 6.29 -4.00 -4.15
C VAL A 107 5.95 -2.60 -3.63
N GLU A 108 5.06 -1.85 -4.30
CA GLU A 108 4.70 -0.47 -3.95
C GLU A 108 4.23 -0.32 -2.48
N PRO A 109 3.35 -1.19 -1.93
CA PRO A 109 2.95 -1.07 -0.53
C PRO A 109 4.13 -1.15 0.44
N VAL A 110 5.14 -1.99 0.14
CA VAL A 110 6.32 -2.17 0.98
C VAL A 110 7.20 -0.92 0.95
N GLN A 111 7.43 -0.38 -0.24
CA GLN A 111 8.17 0.88 -0.42
C GLN A 111 7.47 2.04 0.30
N ARG A 112 6.14 2.08 0.23
CA ARG A 112 5.36 3.10 0.94
C ARG A 112 5.51 2.95 2.45
N LEU A 113 5.42 1.73 2.97
CA LEU A 113 5.57 1.45 4.39
C LEU A 113 6.96 1.85 4.91
N SER A 114 8.01 1.59 4.13
CA SER A 114 9.39 1.92 4.53
C SER A 114 9.68 3.42 4.60
N GLN A 115 8.87 4.26 3.95
CA GLN A 115 9.02 5.73 4.01
C GLN A 115 8.44 6.35 5.28
N TYR A 116 7.53 5.65 5.98
CA TYR A 116 6.85 6.22 7.15
C TYR A 116 7.77 6.64 8.30
N PRO A 117 8.81 5.85 8.66
CA PRO A 117 9.77 6.28 9.67
C PRO A 117 10.39 7.65 9.36
N ASP A 118 10.77 7.92 8.10
CA ASP A 118 11.37 9.19 7.71
C ASP A 118 10.37 10.36 7.82
N PHE A 119 9.12 10.16 7.41
CA PHE A 119 8.08 11.18 7.55
C PHE A 119 7.81 11.56 9.01
N PHE A 120 7.83 10.58 9.92
CA PHE A 120 7.57 10.82 11.34
C PHE A 120 8.80 11.32 12.09
N HIS A 121 10.00 10.93 11.66
CA HIS A 121 11.24 11.41 12.25
C HIS A 121 11.42 12.93 12.03
N VAL A 122 11.04 13.46 10.86
CA VAL A 122 11.11 14.91 10.57
C VAL A 122 10.16 15.73 11.48
N SER A 123 9.01 15.17 11.85
CA SER A 123 8.05 15.84 12.75
C SER A 123 8.61 16.05 14.17
N SER A 124 9.50 15.16 14.63
CA SER A 124 10.10 15.24 15.98
C SER A 124 11.05 16.42 16.16
N ARG A 125 11.60 16.98 15.08
CA ARG A 125 12.44 18.19 15.13
C ARG A 125 11.65 19.50 15.11
N CYS A 126 10.39 19.47 14.66
CA CYS A 126 9.55 20.67 14.59
C CYS A 126 8.90 21.01 15.95
N VAL A 127 8.75 20.02 16.85
CA VAL A 127 8.16 20.21 18.19
C VAL A 127 9.10 20.93 19.17
N LEU A 128 10.41 21.00 18.90
CA LEU A 128 11.39 21.62 19.80
C LEU A 128 11.57 23.13 19.60
N LEU A 129 10.90 23.77 18.64
CA LEU A 129 11.04 25.22 18.39
C LEU A 129 9.94 26.08 19.02
N THR A 130 9.01 25.52 19.81
CA THR A 130 7.93 26.30 20.46
C THR A 130 8.00 26.35 21.99
N PHE A 131 9.15 26.00 22.57
CA PHE A 131 9.42 26.24 24.00
C PHE A 131 10.77 26.93 24.15
N HIS A 132 10.79 28.22 23.87
CA HIS A 132 11.73 29.12 24.51
C HIS A 132 10.94 30.33 24.99
N ASP A 133 11.03 30.57 26.30
CA ASP A 133 10.29 31.54 27.10
C ASP A 133 10.28 32.98 26.56
#